data_AF-A0A7Y2TR96-F1
#
_entry.id   AF-A0A7Y2TR96-F1
#
_cell.length_a   1.000
_cell.length_b   1.000
_cell.length_c   1.000
_cell.angle_alpha   90.00
_cell.angle_beta   90.00
_cell.angle_gamma   90.00
#
_symmetry.space_group_name_H-M   'P 1'
#
loop_
_entity.id
_entity.type
_entity.pdbx_description
1 polymer ?
#
loop_
_entity_poly.entity_id
_entity_poly.type
_entity_poly.pdbx_seq_one_letter_code
_entity_poly.pdbx_strand_id
1 'polypeptide(L)'
;MATHAEDQYYVPHGTKWPIVGSIGMFLMLGSAAFWVNEFSAAPWTFLLGALVLIYMMFGWFGEVIRESETGMYNAQVDTSFRMGMMWFIFSEVMFFAVFFGALFYARVLSVPWLGGEGTGAFTNEILWQGYDAVWPTAGPAEVGGSFRTIPAFGIPFLNTLILLSSGVTVTLAHHALKKNHRGALVT
;
A
#
# COMPACT_ATOMS: atom_id res chain seq x y z
N MET A 1 32.12 24.71 10.88
CA MET A 1 32.40 23.68 9.87
C MET A 1 32.77 22.42 10.62
N ALA A 2 31.86 21.45 10.72
CA ALA A 2 32.19 20.16 11.30
C ALA A 2 32.97 19.37 10.25
N THR A 3 34.22 19.05 10.58
CA THR A 3 35.11 18.19 9.80
C THR A 3 34.57 16.77 9.79
N HIS A 4 34.19 16.27 8.62
CA HIS A 4 33.77 14.88 8.43
C HIS A 4 34.98 13.95 8.58
N ALA A 5 34.98 13.11 9.62
CA ALA A 5 35.77 11.89 9.63
C ALA A 5 34.98 10.83 8.85
N GLU A 6 35.63 10.12 7.92
CA GLU A 6 35.01 9.12 7.02
C GLU A 6 34.31 7.96 7.75
N ASP A 7 34.46 7.84 9.07
CA ASP A 7 34.08 6.67 9.88
C ASP A 7 33.00 6.97 10.95
N GLN A 8 32.38 8.16 10.93
CA GLN A 8 31.33 8.50 11.90
C GLN A 8 29.92 8.27 11.33
N TYR A 9 29.11 7.52 12.08
CA TYR A 9 27.69 7.32 11.82
C TYR A 9 26.97 8.68 11.78
N TYR A 10 26.05 8.86 10.83
CA TYR A 10 25.24 10.08 10.75
C TYR A 10 24.38 10.21 12.00
N VAL A 11 24.60 11.28 12.79
CA VAL A 11 23.78 11.62 13.94
C VAL A 11 22.77 12.67 13.51
N PRO A 12 21.47 12.33 13.40
CA PRO A 12 20.45 13.29 13.03
C PRO A 12 20.32 14.39 14.10
N HIS A 13 20.01 15.60 13.67
CA HIS A 13 19.59 16.66 14.56
C HIS A 13 18.12 16.44 14.98
N GLY A 14 17.69 17.10 16.06
CA GLY A 14 16.32 16.99 16.54
C GLY A 14 15.32 17.46 15.48
N THR A 15 14.33 16.61 15.16
CA THR A 15 13.27 16.93 14.20
C THR A 15 11.89 16.89 14.87
N LYS A 16 11.03 17.82 14.48
CA LYS A 16 9.66 17.99 15.03
C LYS A 16 8.62 17.12 14.31
N TRP A 17 8.95 16.62 13.11
CA TRP A 17 7.97 15.91 12.25
C TRP A 17 7.36 14.66 12.85
N PRO A 18 8.08 13.82 13.64
CA PRO A 18 7.47 12.63 14.25
C PRO A 18 6.28 12.95 15.17
N ILE A 19 6.36 14.06 15.93
CA ILE A 19 5.26 14.48 16.82
C ILE A 19 4.08 15.00 15.99
N VAL A 20 4.34 15.82 14.98
CA VAL A 20 3.29 16.32 14.07
C VAL A 20 2.59 15.15 13.36
N GLY A 21 3.36 14.16 12.91
CA GLY A 21 2.83 12.94 12.30
C GLY A 21 1.98 12.12 13.26
N SER A 22 2.42 11.97 14.51
CA SER A 22 1.66 11.26 15.55
C SER A 22 0.32 11.94 15.85
N ILE A 23 0.30 13.28 15.92
CA ILE A 23 -0.94 14.06 16.08
C ILE A 23 -1.86 13.87 14.87
N GLY A 24 -1.32 13.95 13.65
CA GLY A 24 -2.08 13.73 12.42
C GLY A 24 -2.70 12.33 12.35
N MET A 25 -1.91 11.29 12.68
CA MET A 25 -2.39 9.90 12.72
C MET A 25 -3.45 9.69 13.80
N PHE A 26 -3.25 10.25 15.00
CA PHE A 26 -4.23 10.14 16.09
C PHE A 26 -5.58 10.76 15.70
N LEU A 27 -5.55 11.97 15.12
CA LEU A 27 -6.75 12.62 14.62
C LEU A 27 -7.42 11.79 13.52
N MET A 28 -6.65 11.33 12.53
CA MET A 28 -7.21 10.57 11.40
C MET A 28 -7.82 9.23 11.83
N LEU A 29 -7.11 8.43 12.63
CA LEU A 29 -7.59 7.12 13.08
C LEU A 29 -8.73 7.26 14.10
N GLY A 30 -8.64 8.21 15.02
CA GLY A 30 -9.71 8.51 15.98
C GLY A 30 -10.98 8.98 15.26
N SER A 31 -10.86 9.88 14.29
CA SER A 31 -11.98 10.32 13.47
C SER A 31 -12.54 9.21 12.59
N ALA A 32 -11.71 8.31 12.05
CA ALA A 32 -12.21 7.15 11.29
C ALA A 32 -13.10 6.25 12.17
N ALA A 33 -12.71 6.01 13.42
CA ALA A 33 -13.53 5.27 14.37
C ALA A 33 -14.88 5.97 14.63
N PHE A 34 -14.87 7.29 14.86
CA PHE A 34 -16.12 8.06 15.01
C PHE A 34 -16.97 8.10 13.74
N TRP A 35 -16.35 8.06 12.57
CA TRP A 35 -17.06 8.04 11.28
C TRP A 35 -17.83 6.75 11.10
N VAL A 36 -17.21 5.60 11.41
CA VAL A 36 -17.92 4.30 11.39
C VAL A 36 -19.09 4.27 12.38
N ASN A 37 -19.07 5.11 13.42
CA ASN A 37 -20.16 5.28 14.39
C ASN A 37 -21.12 6.45 14.03
N GLU A 38 -21.14 6.89 12.77
CA GLU A 38 -22.06 7.90 12.23
C GLU A 38 -22.02 9.28 12.93
N PHE A 39 -20.89 9.63 13.55
CA PHE A 39 -20.73 10.95 14.16
C PHE A 39 -20.57 12.05 13.11
N SER A 40 -21.41 13.08 13.17
CA SER A 40 -21.52 14.12 12.13
C SER A 40 -20.25 14.96 11.91
N ALA A 41 -19.43 15.17 12.94
CA ALA A 41 -18.18 15.92 12.82
C ALA A 41 -16.96 15.05 12.48
N ALA A 42 -17.13 13.73 12.37
CA ALA A 42 -16.04 12.80 12.05
C ALA A 42 -15.38 13.06 10.68
N PRO A 43 -16.11 13.33 9.58
CA PRO A 43 -15.49 13.60 8.28
C PRO A 43 -14.58 14.85 8.28
N TRP A 44 -15.02 15.91 8.98
CA TRP A 44 -14.28 17.18 9.06
C TRP A 44 -13.01 17.03 9.89
N THR A 45 -13.08 16.32 11.01
CA THR A 45 -11.91 16.05 11.87
C THR A 45 -10.95 15.06 11.21
N PHE A 46 -11.46 14.09 10.43
CA PHE A 46 -10.64 13.21 9.60
C PHE A 46 -9.88 14.00 8.53
N LEU A 47 -10.55 14.91 7.83
CA LEU A 47 -9.92 15.77 6.83
C LEU A 47 -8.83 16.65 7.46
N LEU A 48 -9.07 17.21 8.64
CA LEU A 48 -8.05 17.95 9.38
C LEU A 48 -6.82 17.07 9.69
N GLY A 49 -7.02 15.84 10.17
CA GLY A 49 -5.93 14.89 10.40
C GLY A 49 -5.14 14.57 9.12
N ALA A 50 -5.84 14.36 8.00
CA ALA A 50 -5.22 14.13 6.69
C ALA A 50 -4.39 15.35 6.23
N LEU A 51 -4.90 16.58 6.40
CA LEU A 51 -4.16 17.80 6.06
C LEU A 51 -2.89 17.96 6.92
N VAL A 52 -2.95 17.62 8.21
CA VAL A 52 -1.77 17.63 9.09
C VAL A 52 -0.72 16.61 8.61
N LEU A 53 -1.14 15.41 8.21
CA LEU A 53 -0.22 14.40 7.66
C LEU A 53 0.39 14.85 6.33
N ILE A 54 -0.41 15.42 5.43
CA ILE A 54 0.09 15.96 4.16
C ILE A 54 1.12 17.06 4.42
N TYR A 55 0.81 18.02 5.30
CA TYR A 55 1.74 19.07 5.70
C TYR A 55 3.05 18.50 6.26
N MET A 56 2.95 17.51 7.13
CA MET A 56 4.10 16.82 7.71
C MET A 56 4.93 16.10 6.64
N MET A 57 4.32 15.41 5.68
CA MET A 57 5.02 14.71 4.59
C MET A 57 5.77 15.68 3.68
N PHE A 58 5.13 16.78 3.25
CA PHE A 58 5.80 17.80 2.45
C PHE A 58 6.97 18.45 3.20
N GLY A 59 6.79 18.76 4.48
CA GLY A 59 7.83 19.35 5.32
C GLY A 59 9.01 18.39 5.55
N TRP A 60 8.73 17.15 5.95
CA TRP A 60 9.76 16.16 6.24
C TRP A 60 10.51 15.75 4.98
N PHE A 61 9.83 15.38 3.88
CA PHE A 61 10.52 15.03 2.64
C PHE A 61 11.31 16.20 2.07
N GLY A 62 10.81 17.43 2.20
CA GLY A 62 11.56 18.63 1.83
C GLY A 62 12.87 18.78 2.61
N GLU A 63 12.86 18.49 3.92
CA GLU A 63 14.07 18.49 4.74
C GLU A 63 15.04 17.38 4.30
N VAL A 64 14.58 16.14 4.11
CA VAL A 64 15.42 15.03 3.65
C VAL A 64 16.09 15.33 2.31
N ILE A 65 15.35 15.90 1.35
CA ILE A 65 15.90 16.30 0.05
C ILE A 65 16.97 17.39 0.24
N ARG A 66 16.69 18.41 1.05
CA ARG A 66 17.65 19.49 1.32
C ARG A 66 18.92 18.95 1.96
N GLU A 67 18.82 18.07 2.93
CA GLU A 67 19.98 17.44 3.59
C GLU A 67 20.83 16.64 2.59
N SER A 68 20.18 15.88 1.72
CA SER A 68 20.85 15.14 0.65
C SER A 68 21.60 16.06 -0.32
N GLU A 69 20.98 17.13 -0.80
CA GLU A 69 21.59 18.08 -1.74
C GLU A 69 22.73 18.90 -1.11
N THR A 70 22.68 19.15 0.21
CA THR A 70 23.78 19.80 0.94
C THR A 70 25.00 18.91 1.16
N GLY A 71 24.94 17.62 0.77
CA GLY A 71 26.04 16.67 0.88
C GLY A 71 26.31 16.17 2.30
N MET A 72 25.31 16.23 3.20
CA MET A 72 25.48 15.77 4.59
C MET A 72 25.46 14.24 4.73
N TYR A 73 25.03 13.51 3.69
CA TYR A 73 24.96 12.05 3.69
C TYR A 73 26.22 11.42 3.10
N ASN A 74 26.80 10.47 3.83
CA ASN A 74 27.92 9.65 3.36
C ASN A 74 27.42 8.36 2.65
N ALA A 75 28.33 7.58 2.08
CA ALA A 75 28.00 6.33 1.38
C ALA A 75 27.33 5.27 2.30
N GLN A 76 27.62 5.30 3.60
CA GLN A 76 26.97 4.42 4.58
C GLN A 76 25.49 4.76 4.73
N VAL A 77 25.13 6.05 4.80
CA VAL A 77 23.73 6.51 4.87
C VAL A 77 22.96 6.16 3.59
N ASP A 78 23.57 6.31 2.41
CA ASP A 78 22.95 5.87 1.14
C ASP A 78 22.60 4.38 1.16
N THR A 79 23.52 3.54 1.67
CA THR A 79 23.28 2.10 1.82
C THR A 79 22.13 1.83 2.78
N SER A 80 22.08 2.52 3.92
CA SER A 80 20.98 2.41 4.88
C SER A 80 19.62 2.81 4.29
N PHE A 81 19.55 3.86 3.48
CA PHE A 81 18.31 4.25 2.78
C PHE A 81 17.83 3.17 1.80
N ARG A 82 18.75 2.56 1.04
CA ARG A 82 18.41 1.45 0.14
C ARG A 82 17.89 0.24 0.91
N MET A 83 18.55 -0.12 2.01
CA MET A 83 18.10 -1.20 2.88
C MET A 83 16.72 -0.91 3.47
N GLY A 84 16.49 0.32 3.95
CA GLY A 84 15.19 0.76 4.46
C GLY A 84 14.08 0.64 3.42
N MET A 85 14.32 1.11 2.18
CA MET A 85 13.35 0.99 1.10
C MET A 85 13.08 -0.47 0.70
N MET A 86 14.10 -1.32 0.69
CA MET A 86 13.92 -2.76 0.43
C MET A 86 13.05 -3.44 1.49
N TRP A 87 13.28 -3.16 2.77
CA TRP A 87 12.45 -3.70 3.85
C TRP A 87 11.03 -3.15 3.85
N PHE A 88 10.86 -1.87 3.49
CA PHE A 88 9.54 -1.28 3.29
C PHE A 88 8.77 -1.99 2.16
N ILE A 89 9.37 -2.14 0.97
CA ILE A 89 8.75 -2.89 -0.14
C ILE A 89 8.43 -4.33 0.28
N PHE A 90 9.33 -4.99 1.01
CA PHE A 90 9.08 -6.34 1.51
C PHE A 90 7.85 -6.39 2.44
N SER A 91 7.69 -5.41 3.34
CA SER A 91 6.49 -5.33 4.19
C SER A 91 5.19 -5.12 3.39
N GLU A 92 5.24 -4.31 2.33
CA GLU A 92 4.09 -4.13 1.42
C GLU A 92 3.75 -5.44 0.69
N VAL A 93 4.74 -6.20 0.22
CA VAL A 93 4.52 -7.51 -0.41
C VAL A 93 3.86 -8.49 0.59
N MET A 94 4.28 -8.49 1.86
CA MET A 94 3.65 -9.31 2.90
C MET A 94 2.21 -8.87 3.21
N PHE A 95 1.95 -7.56 3.23
CA PHE A 95 0.60 -7.01 3.35
C PHE A 95 -0.31 -7.49 2.21
N PHE A 96 0.15 -7.42 0.95
CA PHE A 96 -0.59 -7.98 -0.20
C PHE A 96 -0.75 -9.50 -0.12
N ALA A 97 0.25 -10.23 0.40
CA ALA A 97 0.18 -11.67 0.56
C ALA A 97 -0.99 -12.10 1.47
N VAL A 98 -1.36 -11.29 2.47
CA VAL A 98 -2.55 -11.55 3.30
C VAL A 98 -3.84 -11.51 2.47
N PHE A 99 -3.98 -10.56 1.54
CA PHE A 99 -5.18 -10.50 0.68
C PHE A 99 -5.24 -11.66 -0.32
N PHE A 100 -4.11 -12.03 -0.93
CA PHE A 100 -4.06 -13.23 -1.78
C PHE A 100 -4.31 -14.51 -0.97
N GLY A 101 -3.80 -14.57 0.26
CA GLY A 101 -4.09 -15.64 1.21
C GLY A 101 -5.57 -15.72 1.58
N ALA A 102 -6.22 -14.57 1.81
CA ALA A 102 -7.66 -14.51 2.06
C ALA A 102 -8.48 -14.96 0.85
N LEU A 103 -8.09 -14.56 -0.38
CA LEU A 103 -8.72 -15.03 -1.61
C LEU A 103 -8.55 -16.55 -1.81
N PHE A 104 -7.34 -17.07 -1.56
CA PHE A 104 -7.06 -18.50 -1.60
C PHE A 104 -7.92 -19.25 -0.58
N TYR A 105 -7.93 -18.78 0.67
CA TYR A 105 -8.73 -19.35 1.75
C TYR A 105 -10.22 -19.36 1.39
N ALA A 106 -10.76 -18.25 0.87
CA ALA A 106 -12.14 -18.16 0.43
C ALA A 106 -12.46 -19.18 -0.67
N ARG A 107 -11.64 -19.23 -1.73
CA ARG A 107 -11.89 -20.07 -2.91
C ARG A 107 -11.68 -21.56 -2.67
N VAL A 108 -10.59 -21.94 -1.98
CA VAL A 108 -10.12 -23.33 -1.88
C VAL A 108 -10.64 -24.03 -0.64
N LEU A 109 -10.95 -23.28 0.43
CA LEU A 109 -11.39 -23.86 1.69
C LEU A 109 -12.83 -23.45 2.00
N SER A 110 -13.10 -22.15 2.12
CA SER A 110 -14.40 -21.67 2.59
C SER A 110 -15.56 -22.04 1.66
N VAL A 111 -15.43 -21.87 0.34
CA VAL A 111 -16.51 -22.15 -0.62
C VAL A 111 -16.86 -23.66 -0.67
N PRO A 112 -15.89 -24.58 -0.77
CA PRO A 112 -16.19 -26.02 -0.70
C PRO A 112 -16.81 -26.47 0.63
N TRP A 113 -16.34 -25.94 1.77
CA TRP A 113 -16.93 -26.26 3.08
C TRP A 113 -18.38 -25.79 3.18
N LEU A 114 -18.71 -24.63 2.61
CA LEU A 114 -20.09 -24.15 2.52
C LEU A 114 -20.95 -25.01 1.58
N GLY A 115 -20.35 -25.63 0.57
CA GLY A 115 -20.99 -26.60 -0.33
C GLY A 115 -21.15 -28.01 0.25
N GLY A 116 -20.77 -28.23 1.51
CA GLY A 116 -20.97 -29.52 2.18
C GLY A 116 -19.75 -30.44 2.22
N GLU A 117 -18.56 -29.99 1.80
CA GLU A 117 -17.35 -30.82 1.88
C GLU A 117 -16.94 -31.08 3.35
N GLY A 118 -16.59 -32.33 3.67
CA GLY A 118 -16.12 -32.74 5.00
C GLY A 118 -17.20 -32.62 6.09
N THR A 119 -16.90 -31.89 7.17
CA THR A 119 -17.85 -31.68 8.28
C THR A 119 -18.99 -30.71 7.95
N GLY A 120 -18.96 -30.07 6.77
CA GLY A 120 -19.94 -29.06 6.34
C GLY A 120 -21.24 -29.62 5.76
N ALA A 121 -21.35 -30.94 5.54
CA ALA A 121 -22.50 -31.57 4.87
C ALA A 121 -23.85 -31.22 5.53
N PHE A 122 -23.96 -31.42 6.84
CA PHE A 122 -25.17 -31.06 7.59
C PHE A 122 -25.41 -29.54 7.61
N THR A 123 -24.35 -28.72 7.57
CA THR A 123 -24.48 -27.26 7.53
C THR A 123 -25.06 -26.78 6.20
N ASN A 124 -24.64 -27.37 5.07
CA ASN A 124 -25.23 -27.07 3.77
C ASN A 124 -26.70 -27.51 3.71
N GLU A 125 -27.02 -28.73 4.16
CA GLU A 125 -28.39 -29.26 4.16
C GLU A 125 -29.35 -28.50 5.09
N ILE A 126 -28.87 -27.87 6.17
CA ILE A 126 -29.73 -27.18 7.13
C ILE A 126 -29.76 -25.66 6.90
N LEU A 127 -28.61 -25.03 6.65
CA LEU A 127 -28.51 -23.57 6.55
C LEU A 127 -28.48 -23.05 5.11
N TRP A 128 -27.95 -23.83 4.16
CA TRP A 128 -27.65 -23.37 2.80
C TRP A 128 -28.24 -24.31 1.74
N GLN A 129 -29.51 -24.69 1.91
CA GLN A 129 -30.21 -25.61 1.02
C GLN A 129 -30.20 -25.12 -0.43
N GLY A 130 -29.68 -25.95 -1.34
CA GLY A 130 -29.61 -25.63 -2.77
C GLY A 130 -28.45 -24.70 -3.17
N TYR A 131 -27.51 -24.43 -2.25
CA TYR A 131 -26.26 -23.75 -2.59
C TYR A 131 -25.23 -24.73 -3.15
N ASP A 132 -24.81 -24.50 -4.39
CA ASP A 132 -23.68 -25.20 -5.01
C ASP A 132 -22.37 -24.42 -4.85
N ALA A 133 -21.30 -25.13 -4.51
CA ALA A 133 -19.95 -24.58 -4.41
C ALA A 133 -19.32 -24.36 -5.80
N VAL A 134 -19.82 -23.36 -6.52
CA VAL A 134 -19.22 -22.91 -7.79
C VAL A 134 -18.31 -21.69 -7.58
N TRP A 135 -17.30 -21.53 -8.41
CA TRP A 135 -16.47 -20.33 -8.44
C TRP A 135 -16.53 -19.70 -9.82
N PRO A 136 -16.81 -18.39 -9.93
CA PRO A 136 -17.06 -17.43 -8.86
C PRO A 136 -18.45 -17.56 -8.22
N THR A 137 -18.59 -17.10 -6.98
CA THR A 137 -19.84 -17.15 -6.20
C THR A 137 -20.00 -15.87 -5.38
N ALA A 138 -21.25 -15.41 -5.20
CA ALA A 138 -21.63 -14.36 -4.27
C ALA A 138 -21.82 -14.89 -2.83
N GLY A 139 -21.61 -16.19 -2.64
CA GLY A 139 -21.88 -16.89 -1.39
C GLY A 139 -23.35 -17.34 -1.27
N PRO A 140 -23.69 -18.01 -0.17
CA PRO A 140 -24.99 -18.67 -0.02
C PRO A 140 -26.11 -17.73 0.43
N ALA A 141 -25.82 -16.46 0.72
CA ALA A 141 -26.83 -15.44 1.05
C ALA A 141 -27.52 -14.84 -0.19
N GLU A 142 -26.88 -14.92 -1.36
CA GLU A 142 -27.41 -14.41 -2.64
C GLU A 142 -27.46 -15.53 -3.68
N VAL A 143 -28.11 -16.66 -3.34
CA VAL A 143 -28.32 -17.78 -4.28
C VAL A 143 -29.09 -17.26 -5.50
N GLY A 144 -28.43 -17.17 -6.65
CA GLY A 144 -29.00 -16.62 -7.90
C GLY A 144 -28.70 -15.14 -8.17
N GLY A 145 -27.87 -14.47 -7.36
CA GLY A 145 -27.37 -13.13 -7.63
C GLY A 145 -26.61 -13.05 -8.96
N SER A 146 -26.76 -11.95 -9.71
CA SER A 146 -26.07 -11.78 -10.99
C SER A 146 -24.60 -11.39 -10.77
N PHE A 147 -23.73 -12.37 -10.55
CA PHE A 147 -22.29 -12.14 -10.51
C PHE A 147 -21.76 -11.94 -11.93
N ARG A 148 -21.14 -10.79 -12.20
CA ARG A 148 -20.45 -10.53 -13.47
C ARG A 148 -18.95 -10.47 -13.24
N THR A 149 -18.22 -11.44 -13.80
CA THR A 149 -16.76 -11.34 -13.91
C THR A 149 -16.40 -10.26 -14.92
N ILE A 150 -15.35 -9.48 -14.61
CA ILE A 150 -14.71 -8.64 -15.62
C ILE A 150 -13.81 -9.55 -16.47
N PRO A 151 -14.02 -9.63 -17.79
CA PRO A 151 -13.17 -10.45 -18.65
C PRO A 151 -11.72 -9.92 -18.63
N ALA A 152 -10.76 -10.83 -18.68
CA ALA A 152 -9.35 -10.48 -18.62
C ALA A 152 -8.93 -9.55 -19.78
N PHE A 153 -9.40 -9.84 -21.00
CA PHE A 153 -9.03 -9.15 -22.25
C PHE A 153 -9.81 -7.85 -22.53
N GLY A 154 -10.11 -7.08 -21.48
CA GLY A 154 -10.73 -5.76 -21.61
C GLY A 154 -9.91 -4.69 -20.90
N ILE A 155 -10.57 -3.97 -19.99
CA ILE A 155 -9.93 -2.95 -19.15
C ILE A 155 -8.76 -3.51 -18.33
N PRO A 156 -8.84 -4.72 -17.70
CA PRO A 156 -7.71 -5.25 -16.94
C PRO A 156 -6.44 -5.42 -17.78
N PHE A 157 -6.58 -5.97 -18.99
CA PHE A 157 -5.46 -6.13 -19.91
C PHE A 157 -4.83 -4.80 -20.33
N LEU A 158 -5.65 -3.79 -20.65
CA LEU A 158 -5.16 -2.44 -20.95
C LEU A 158 -4.39 -1.84 -19.77
N ASN A 159 -4.90 -1.99 -18.54
CA ASN A 159 -4.21 -1.52 -17.34
C ASN A 159 -2.86 -2.24 -17.17
N THR A 160 -2.78 -3.54 -17.45
CA THR A 160 -1.52 -4.28 -17.45
C THR A 160 -0.54 -3.71 -18.46
N LEU A 161 -0.97 -3.42 -19.70
CA LEU A 161 -0.10 -2.80 -20.72
C LEU A 161 0.38 -1.40 -20.31
N ILE A 162 -0.49 -0.59 -19.70
CA ILE A 162 -0.13 0.74 -19.18
C ILE A 162 0.95 0.62 -18.10
N LEU A 163 0.79 -0.31 -17.15
CA LEU A 163 1.77 -0.52 -16.08
C LEU A 163 3.10 -1.10 -16.59
N LEU A 164 3.07 -2.01 -17.57
CA LEU A 164 4.29 -2.55 -18.17
C LEU A 164 5.03 -1.49 -18.97
N SER A 165 4.30 -0.68 -19.76
CA SER A 165 4.90 0.41 -20.52
C SER A 165 5.47 1.50 -19.61
N SER A 166 4.80 1.85 -18.50
CA SER A 166 5.36 2.78 -17.51
C SER A 166 6.61 2.22 -16.82
N GLY A 167 6.69 0.91 -16.57
CA GLY A 167 7.90 0.27 -16.07
C GLY A 167 9.08 0.39 -17.05
N VAL A 168 8.83 0.25 -18.36
CA VAL A 168 9.85 0.46 -19.40
C VAL A 168 10.31 1.92 -19.41
N THR A 169 9.40 2.90 -19.38
CA THR A 169 9.78 4.32 -19.40
C THR A 169 10.60 4.73 -18.18
N VAL A 170 10.25 4.25 -16.98
CA VAL A 170 11.04 4.48 -15.76
C VAL A 170 12.43 3.83 -15.87
N THR A 171 12.52 2.62 -16.44
CA THR A 171 13.82 1.95 -16.65
C THR A 171 14.70 2.72 -17.62
N LEU A 172 14.14 3.25 -18.70
CA LEU A 172 14.86 4.10 -19.65
C LEU A 172 15.34 5.40 -18.97
N ALA A 173 14.49 6.05 -18.19
CA ALA A 173 14.84 7.25 -17.44
C ALA A 173 16.00 6.99 -16.46
N HIS A 174 15.98 5.86 -15.75
CA HIS A 174 17.06 5.45 -14.86
C HIS A 174 18.40 5.30 -15.60
N HIS A 175 18.41 4.64 -16.76
CA HIS A 175 19.63 4.47 -17.56
C HIS A 175 20.13 5.80 -18.14
N ALA A 176 19.23 6.69 -18.57
CA ALA A 176 19.59 8.02 -19.06
C ALA A 176 20.21 8.89 -17.95
N LEU A 177 19.64 8.86 -16.74
CA LEU A 177 20.20 9.52 -15.56
C LEU A 177 21.60 9.04 -15.23
N LYS A 178 21.81 7.71 -15.20
CA LYS A 178 23.15 7.13 -14.95
C LYS A 178 24.19 7.52 -15.99
N LYS A 179 23.77 7.79 -17.23
CA LYS A 179 24.64 8.28 -18.31
C LYS A 179 24.75 9.81 -18.36
N ASN A 180 24.21 10.54 -17.38
CA ASN A 180 24.13 12.00 -17.34
C ASN A 180 23.39 12.64 -18.54
N HIS A 181 22.53 11.89 -19.24
CA HIS A 181 21.75 12.38 -20.37
C HIS A 181 20.42 12.99 -19.90
N ARG A 182 20.50 14.11 -19.17
CA ARG A 182 19.31 14.74 -18.53
C ARG A 182 18.29 15.32 -19.50
N GLY A 183 18.71 15.71 -20.72
CA GLY A 183 17.80 16.24 -21.74
C GLY A 183 16.74 15.23 -22.22
N ALA A 184 16.98 13.93 -22.07
CA ALA A 184 16.00 12.90 -22.40
C ALA A 184 14.88 12.75 -21.35
N LEU A 185 14.98 13.44 -20.21
CA LEU A 185 14.04 13.34 -19.08
C LEU A 185 13.11 14.53 -18.97
N VAL A 186 13.50 15.64 -19.58
CA VAL A 186 12.78 16.92 -19.60
C VAL A 186 12.33 17.12 -21.03
N THR A 187 11.19 16.51 -21.37
CA THR A 187 10.45 16.88 -22.58
C THR A 187 9.53 18.03 -22.23
#